data_AF-A0AAW7X4Q7-F1
#
_entry.id   AF-A0AAW7X4Q7-F1
#
_cell.length_a   1.000
_cell.length_b   1.000
_cell.length_c   1.000
_cell.angle_alpha   90.00
_cell.angle_beta   90.00
_cell.angle_gamma   90.00
#
_symmetry.space_group_name_H-M   'P 1'
#
loop_
_entity.id
_entity.type
_entity.pdbx_description
1 polymer ?
#
loop_
_entity_poly.entity_id
_entity_poly.type
_entity_poly.pdbx_seq_one_letter_code
_entity_poly.pdbx_strand_id
1 'polypeptide(L)'
;MSMKNRVLLQRSGRDQFGNKGDSELIQYEPNEEQKIIDSKHVEEHKKLNDLFVKAHNNEWLKLFEGFNKKETWKKLCPYGKPSLSAFYAAVREHDTMIQFLTYWLVANKHKAMQLMNLAEDEIKSELSKFNECGRYYVTYGSGRMFGTKSI
;
A
#
# COMPACT_ATOMS: atom_id res chain seq x y z
N MET A 1 0.78 -17.28 31.61
CA MET A 1 -0.20 -16.51 30.81
C MET A 1 0.54 -15.92 29.60
N SER A 2 0.03 -16.13 28.38
CA SER A 2 0.70 -15.63 27.15
C SER A 2 0.63 -14.11 27.05
N MET A 3 1.70 -13.48 26.56
CA MET A 3 1.76 -12.03 26.31
C MET A 3 0.62 -11.57 25.37
N LYS A 4 0.20 -12.41 24.43
CA LYS A 4 -0.93 -12.16 23.53
C LYS A 4 -2.27 -12.10 24.28
N ASN A 5 -2.48 -12.97 25.27
CA ASN A 5 -3.69 -12.96 26.08
C ASN A 5 -3.74 -11.71 26.96
N ARG A 6 -2.60 -11.28 27.51
CA ARG A 6 -2.53 -10.06 28.33
C ARG A 6 -2.91 -8.80 27.53
N VAL A 7 -2.44 -8.68 26.29
CA VAL A 7 -2.77 -7.55 25.40
C VAL A 7 -4.24 -7.56 24.97
N LEU A 8 -4.81 -8.73 24.66
CA LEU A 8 -6.22 -8.84 24.30
C LEU A 8 -7.15 -8.50 25.47
N LEU A 9 -6.82 -8.98 26.66
CA LEU A 9 -7.56 -8.71 27.90
C LEU A 9 -7.55 -7.21 28.24
N GLN A 10 -6.37 -6.57 28.19
CA GLN A 10 -6.24 -5.11 28.37
C GLN A 10 -7.01 -4.28 27.34
N ARG A 11 -7.06 -4.70 26.07
CA ARG A 11 -7.86 -4.00 25.04
C ARG A 11 -9.36 -4.11 25.25
N SER A 12 -9.83 -5.18 25.88
CA SER A 12 -11.24 -5.37 26.21
C SER A 12 -11.65 -4.69 27.53
N GLY A 13 -10.69 -4.12 28.26
CA GLY A 13 -10.89 -3.62 29.62
C GLY A 13 -11.36 -4.73 30.58
N ARG A 14 -10.97 -6.00 30.33
CA ARG A 14 -11.40 -7.16 31.12
C ARG A 14 -10.24 -8.02 31.59
N ASP A 15 -10.39 -8.63 32.76
CA ASP A 15 -9.43 -9.61 33.28
C ASP A 15 -9.63 -11.00 32.65
N GLN A 16 -8.76 -11.95 33.00
CA GLN A 16 -8.83 -13.33 32.51
C GLN A 16 -10.11 -14.10 32.94
N PHE A 17 -10.92 -13.52 33.83
CA PHE A 17 -12.17 -14.08 34.34
C PHE A 17 -13.40 -13.35 33.77
N GLY A 18 -13.19 -12.34 32.91
CA GLY A 18 -14.26 -11.57 32.27
C GLY A 18 -14.82 -10.42 33.12
N ASN A 19 -14.21 -10.12 34.27
CA ASN A 19 -14.54 -8.94 35.09
C ASN A 19 -13.96 -7.68 34.47
N LYS A 20 -14.46 -6.51 34.87
CA LYS A 20 -13.86 -5.20 34.52
C LYS A 20 -12.41 -5.18 35.02
N GLY A 21 -11.45 -5.21 34.10
CA GLY A 21 -10.02 -5.21 34.37
C GLY A 21 -9.46 -3.78 34.43
N ASP A 22 -8.14 -3.65 34.29
CA ASP A 22 -7.48 -2.35 34.15
C ASP A 22 -8.09 -1.55 32.99
N SER A 23 -8.09 -0.21 33.13
CA SER A 23 -8.55 0.74 32.13
C SER A 23 -8.06 0.36 30.74
N GLU A 24 -8.92 0.50 29.72
CA GLU A 24 -8.51 0.32 28.32
C GLU A 24 -7.21 1.10 28.06
N LEU A 25 -6.30 0.51 27.30
CA LEU A 25 -5.10 1.22 26.85
C LEU A 25 -5.55 2.56 26.25
N ILE A 26 -5.05 3.67 26.81
CA ILE A 26 -5.36 5.02 26.33
C ILE A 26 -5.15 5.01 24.81
N GLN A 27 -6.23 5.23 24.06
CA GLN A 27 -6.12 5.37 22.62
C GLN A 27 -5.22 6.57 22.36
N TYR A 28 -4.13 6.35 21.61
CA TYR A 28 -3.24 7.43 21.24
C TYR A 28 -4.02 8.44 20.40
N GLU A 29 -4.24 9.63 20.97
CA GLU A 29 -4.74 10.78 20.24
C GLU A 29 -3.55 11.69 19.93
N PRO A 30 -3.15 11.83 18.65
CA PRO A 30 -2.08 12.74 18.28
C PRO A 30 -2.49 14.18 18.60
N ASN A 31 -1.53 14.99 19.03
CA ASN A 31 -1.74 16.43 19.21
C ASN A 31 -1.90 17.14 17.84
N GLU A 32 -2.39 18.38 17.85
CA GLU A 32 -2.64 19.13 16.60
C GLU A 32 -1.38 19.32 15.75
N GLU A 33 -0.22 19.51 16.37
CA GLU A 33 1.07 19.62 15.67
C GLU A 33 1.40 18.34 14.89
N GLN A 34 1.22 17.18 15.51
CA GLN A 34 1.45 15.89 14.85
C GLN A 34 0.45 15.66 13.72
N LYS A 35 -0.83 16.00 13.89
CA LYS A 35 -1.83 15.90 12.81
C LYS A 35 -1.45 16.74 11.60
N ILE A 36 -0.88 17.94 11.81
CA ILE A 36 -0.40 18.81 10.73
C ILE A 36 0.79 18.18 10.01
N ILE A 37 1.76 17.63 10.77
CA ILE A 37 2.92 16.94 10.21
C ILE A 37 2.49 15.72 9.37
N ASP A 38 1.60 14.88 9.92
CA ASP A 38 1.09 13.68 9.23
C ASP A 38 0.36 14.06 7.93
N SER A 39 -0.46 15.10 7.97
CA SER A 39 -1.18 15.60 6.79
C SER A 39 -0.22 16.06 5.70
N LYS A 40 0.84 16.80 6.06
CA LYS A 40 1.88 17.22 5.11
C LYS A 40 2.60 16.04 4.47
N HIS A 41 2.96 15.01 5.24
CA HIS A 41 3.62 13.83 4.68
C HIS A 41 2.70 13.01 3.78
N VAL A 42 1.41 12.91 4.10
CA VAL A 42 0.40 12.29 3.23
C VAL A 42 0.26 13.05 1.91
N GLU A 43 0.22 14.38 1.95
CA GLU A 43 0.18 15.23 0.75
C GLU A 43 1.43 15.08 -0.11
N GLU A 44 2.63 15.11 0.50
CA GLU A 44 3.88 14.92 -0.23
C GLU A 44 3.95 13.51 -0.84
N HIS A 45 3.50 12.48 -0.13
CA HIS A 45 3.45 11.11 -0.67
C HIS A 45 2.55 11.01 -1.90
N LYS A 46 1.36 11.64 -1.86
CA LYS A 46 0.46 11.72 -3.02
C LYS A 46 1.11 12.44 -4.20
N LYS A 47 1.75 13.59 -3.96
CA LYS A 47 2.45 14.36 -4.98
C LYS A 47 3.59 13.56 -5.63
N LEU A 48 4.38 12.84 -4.84
CA LEU A 48 5.44 11.96 -5.36
C LEU A 48 4.84 10.79 -6.16
N ASN A 49 3.71 10.22 -5.73
CA ASN A 49 3.00 9.21 -6.52
C ASN A 49 2.52 9.77 -7.86
N ASP A 50 1.99 11.00 -7.90
CA ASP A 50 1.53 11.62 -9.14
C ASP A 50 2.70 11.86 -10.11
N LEU A 51 3.85 12.30 -9.60
CA LEU A 51 5.07 12.45 -10.41
C LEU A 51 5.55 11.11 -10.95
N PHE A 52 5.56 10.07 -10.11
CA PHE A 52 5.93 8.71 -10.51
C PHE A 52 4.99 8.15 -11.59
N VAL A 53 3.68 8.34 -11.45
CA VAL A 53 2.68 7.94 -12.44
C VAL A 53 2.89 8.71 -13.74
N LYS A 54 3.11 10.02 -13.70
CA LYS A 54 3.40 10.82 -14.91
C LYS A 54 4.64 10.32 -15.65
N ALA A 55 5.68 9.90 -14.93
CA ALA A 55 6.92 9.41 -15.53
C ALA A 55 6.75 8.02 -16.17
N HIS A 56 6.10 7.07 -15.48
CA HIS A 56 6.18 5.65 -15.86
C HIS A 56 4.87 5.02 -16.34
N ASN A 57 3.70 5.65 -16.12
CA ASN A 57 2.42 4.97 -16.37
C ASN A 57 2.20 4.57 -17.83
N ASN A 58 2.71 5.35 -18.78
CA ASN A 58 2.58 5.01 -20.20
C ASN A 58 3.38 3.75 -20.56
N GLU A 59 4.63 3.65 -20.10
CA GLU A 59 5.46 2.47 -20.30
C GLU A 59 4.89 1.25 -19.59
N TRP A 60 4.42 1.46 -18.36
CA TRP A 60 3.75 0.43 -17.57
C TRP A 60 2.52 -0.15 -18.28
N LEU A 61 1.63 0.70 -18.79
CA LEU A 61 0.41 0.25 -19.46
C LEU A 61 0.70 -0.48 -20.77
N LYS A 62 1.74 -0.07 -21.53
CA LYS A 62 2.18 -0.78 -22.74
C LYS A 62 2.56 -2.23 -22.47
N LEU A 63 3.06 -2.57 -21.28
CA LEU A 63 3.39 -3.97 -20.92
C LEU A 63 2.19 -4.92 -20.91
N PHE A 64 0.97 -4.37 -20.86
CA PHE A 64 -0.29 -5.13 -20.77
C PHE A 64 -1.24 -4.83 -21.95
N GLU A 65 -0.77 -4.12 -22.97
CA GLU A 65 -1.56 -3.84 -24.16
C GLU A 65 -1.97 -5.15 -24.85
N GLY A 66 -3.27 -5.30 -25.14
CA GLY A 66 -3.83 -6.53 -25.72
C GLY A 66 -4.02 -7.70 -24.75
N PHE A 67 -3.62 -7.57 -23.48
CA PHE A 67 -3.76 -8.67 -22.52
C PHE A 67 -5.17 -8.72 -21.93
N ASN A 68 -5.71 -9.93 -21.78
CA ASN A 68 -6.89 -10.17 -20.96
C ASN A 68 -6.53 -10.24 -19.46
N LYS A 69 -7.53 -10.17 -18.57
CA LYS A 69 -7.31 -10.17 -17.11
C LYS A 69 -6.50 -11.38 -16.62
N LYS A 70 -6.63 -12.55 -17.24
CA LYS A 70 -5.89 -13.77 -16.85
C LYS A 70 -4.41 -13.67 -17.24
N GLU A 71 -4.11 -13.13 -18.42
CA GLU A 71 -2.74 -12.87 -18.89
C GLU A 71 -2.07 -11.80 -18.05
N THR A 72 -2.78 -10.70 -17.76
CA THR A 72 -2.31 -9.66 -16.83
C THR A 72 -1.97 -10.26 -15.47
N TRP A 73 -2.83 -11.11 -14.91
CA TRP A 73 -2.56 -11.80 -13.65
C TRP A 73 -1.30 -12.67 -13.73
N LYS A 74 -1.14 -13.49 -14.78
CA LYS A 74 0.04 -14.34 -14.95
C LYS A 74 1.33 -13.52 -14.97
N LYS A 75 1.32 -12.36 -15.64
CA LYS A 75 2.47 -11.46 -15.72
C LYS A 75 2.77 -10.78 -14.38
N LEU A 76 1.75 -10.28 -13.68
CA LEU A 76 1.91 -9.62 -12.38
C LEU A 76 2.26 -10.60 -11.26
N CYS A 77 1.74 -11.82 -11.31
CA CYS A 77 1.76 -12.80 -10.23
C CYS A 77 2.31 -14.16 -10.71
N PRO A 78 3.59 -14.25 -11.12
CA PRO A 78 4.16 -15.47 -11.70
C PRO A 78 4.12 -16.68 -10.73
N TYR A 79 4.18 -16.42 -9.42
CA TYR A 79 4.08 -17.44 -8.38
C TYR A 79 2.65 -17.73 -7.92
N GLY A 80 1.64 -17.21 -8.62
CA GLY A 80 0.23 -17.44 -8.32
C GLY A 80 -0.30 -16.76 -7.06
N LYS A 81 0.41 -15.75 -6.53
CA LYS A 81 0.01 -14.96 -5.36
C LYS A 81 -0.15 -13.48 -5.72
N PRO A 82 -1.31 -12.85 -5.45
CA PRO A 82 -2.56 -13.46 -4.98
C PRO A 82 -3.16 -14.46 -5.98
N SER A 83 -4.11 -15.29 -5.53
CA SER A 83 -4.83 -16.22 -6.41
C SER A 83 -5.60 -15.46 -7.50
N LEU A 84 -5.93 -16.13 -8.60
CA LEU A 84 -6.67 -15.51 -9.71
C LEU A 84 -8.03 -14.94 -9.28
N SER A 85 -8.75 -15.63 -8.39
CA SER A 85 -10.02 -15.17 -7.85
C SER A 85 -9.88 -13.91 -6.98
N ALA A 86 -8.85 -13.86 -6.13
CA ALA A 86 -8.53 -12.68 -5.32
C ALA A 86 -8.08 -11.50 -6.20
N PHE A 87 -7.33 -11.78 -7.27
CA PHE A 87 -6.99 -10.77 -8.27
C PHE A 87 -8.23 -10.19 -8.96
N TYR A 88 -9.18 -11.03 -9.41
CA TYR A 88 -10.44 -10.54 -9.98
C TYR A 88 -11.31 -9.79 -8.97
N ALA A 89 -11.28 -10.16 -7.69
CA ALA A 89 -11.93 -9.38 -6.65
C ALA A 89 -11.32 -7.98 -6.54
N ALA A 90 -9.99 -7.86 -6.49
CA ALA A 90 -9.30 -6.57 -6.43
C ALA A 90 -9.54 -5.71 -7.69
N VAL A 91 -9.55 -6.32 -8.88
CA VAL A 91 -9.86 -5.61 -10.14
C VAL A 91 -11.28 -5.01 -10.10
N ARG A 92 -12.25 -5.68 -9.46
CA ARG A 92 -13.64 -5.20 -9.34
C ARG A 92 -13.80 -4.03 -8.34
N GLU A 93 -12.80 -3.76 -7.50
CA GLU A 93 -12.78 -2.56 -6.63
C GLU A 93 -12.50 -1.27 -7.44
N HIS A 94 -12.21 -1.40 -8.75
CA HIS A 94 -11.85 -0.29 -9.63
C HIS A 94 -12.78 -0.25 -10.85
N ASP A 95 -13.09 0.94 -11.37
CA ASP A 95 -14.03 1.10 -12.48
C ASP A 95 -13.48 0.51 -13.78
N THR A 96 -12.15 0.61 -13.96
CA THR A 96 -11.46 0.14 -15.18
C THR A 96 -10.21 -0.64 -14.86
N MET A 97 -9.81 -1.50 -15.80
CA MET A 97 -8.54 -2.24 -15.73
C MET A 97 -7.34 -1.29 -15.71
N ILE A 98 -7.43 -0.16 -16.41
CA ILE A 98 -6.38 0.87 -16.45
C ILE A 98 -6.19 1.47 -15.06
N GLN A 99 -7.27 1.89 -14.39
CA GLN A 99 -7.20 2.39 -13.02
C GLN A 99 -6.59 1.36 -12.06
N PHE A 100 -7.00 0.09 -12.16
CA PHE A 100 -6.41 -0.99 -11.36
C PHE A 100 -4.91 -1.17 -11.64
N LEU A 101 -4.47 -1.11 -12.89
CA LEU A 101 -3.06 -1.22 -13.25
C LEU A 101 -2.24 -0.04 -12.75
N THR A 102 -2.77 1.18 -12.82
CA THR A 102 -2.11 2.37 -12.25
C THR A 102 -2.05 2.28 -10.72
N TYR A 103 -3.11 1.80 -10.06
CA TYR A 103 -3.06 1.48 -8.63
C TYR A 103 -1.98 0.43 -8.33
N TRP A 104 -1.90 -0.64 -9.13
CA TRP A 104 -0.89 -1.69 -8.94
C TRP A 104 0.53 -1.15 -9.09
N LEU A 105 0.76 -0.27 -10.07
CA LEU A 105 2.03 0.43 -10.30
C LEU A 105 2.48 1.18 -9.04
N VAL A 106 1.60 1.99 -8.44
CA VAL A 106 1.95 2.78 -7.25
C VAL A 106 2.03 1.95 -5.97
N ALA A 107 1.23 0.90 -5.83
CA ALA A 107 1.25 0.03 -4.65
C ALA A 107 2.44 -0.94 -4.66
N ASN A 108 2.99 -1.26 -5.84
CA ASN A 108 4.08 -2.23 -6.02
C ASN A 108 5.26 -1.65 -6.80
N LYS A 109 5.63 -0.38 -6.54
CA LYS A 109 6.63 0.39 -7.32
C LYS A 109 7.90 -0.39 -7.66
N HIS A 110 8.53 -0.98 -6.65
CA HIS A 110 9.77 -1.74 -6.84
C HIS A 110 9.61 -2.84 -7.89
N LYS A 111 8.60 -3.70 -7.72
CA LYS A 111 8.33 -4.81 -8.64
C LYS A 111 7.86 -4.31 -10.01
N ALA A 112 7.09 -3.22 -10.04
CA ALA A 112 6.64 -2.63 -11.29
C ALA A 112 7.82 -2.10 -12.13
N MET A 113 8.78 -1.41 -11.50
CA MET A 113 9.99 -0.96 -12.18
C MET A 113 10.88 -2.11 -12.63
N GLN A 114 11.01 -3.18 -11.83
CA GLN A 114 11.70 -4.41 -12.27
C GLN A 114 11.04 -5.03 -13.50
N LEU A 115 9.71 -5.04 -13.59
CA LEU A 115 8.97 -5.54 -14.76
C LEU A 115 9.12 -4.64 -16.00
N MET A 116 9.43 -3.36 -15.81
CA MET A 116 9.78 -2.41 -16.87
C MET A 116 11.28 -2.47 -17.23
N ASN A 117 12.05 -3.38 -16.63
CA ASN A 117 13.50 -3.55 -16.84
C ASN A 117 14.36 -2.31 -16.51
N LEU A 118 13.94 -1.49 -15.53
CA LEU A 118 14.81 -0.41 -15.01
C LEU A 118 16.01 -0.98 -14.26
N ALA A 119 17.11 -0.24 -14.26
CA ALA A 119 18.31 -0.62 -13.53
C ALA A 119 18.13 -0.47 -12.01
N GLU A 120 18.86 -1.25 -11.21
CA GLU A 120 18.67 -1.29 -9.75
C GLU A 120 19.02 0.05 -9.06
N ASP A 121 20.00 0.76 -9.59
CA ASP A 121 20.38 2.11 -9.17
C ASP A 121 19.29 3.15 -9.46
N GLU A 122 18.64 3.06 -10.62
CA GLU A 122 17.47 3.90 -10.94
C GLU A 122 16.31 3.64 -9.98
N ILE A 123 16.02 2.35 -9.70
CA ILE A 123 14.98 1.94 -8.75
C ILE A 123 15.26 2.50 -7.36
N LYS A 124 16.51 2.39 -6.88
CA LYS A 124 16.93 2.93 -5.58
C LYS A 124 16.77 4.45 -5.55
N SER A 125 17.23 5.13 -6.59
CA SER A 125 17.09 6.59 -6.72
C SER A 125 15.62 7.01 -6.63
N GLU A 126 14.73 6.34 -7.36
CA GLU A 126 13.31 6.67 -7.37
C GLU A 126 12.62 6.40 -6.02
N LEU A 127 12.92 5.28 -5.37
CA LEU A 127 12.35 4.93 -4.07
C LEU A 127 12.91 5.79 -2.94
N SER A 128 14.14 6.31 -3.07
CA SER A 128 14.76 7.19 -2.07
C SER A 128 14.00 8.51 -1.90
N LYS A 129 13.28 8.98 -2.93
CA LYS A 129 12.41 10.17 -2.85
C LYS A 129 11.30 10.02 -1.81
N PHE A 130 10.92 8.78 -1.50
CA PHE A 130 9.89 8.46 -0.51
C PHE A 130 10.46 8.22 0.90
N ASN A 131 11.74 8.48 1.17
CA ASN A 131 12.37 8.16 2.46
C ASN A 131 11.67 8.83 3.65
N GLU A 132 11.22 10.07 3.48
CA GLU A 132 10.60 10.86 4.54
C GLU A 132 9.11 10.54 4.72
N CYS A 133 8.37 10.34 3.62
CA CYS A 133 6.91 10.17 3.65
C CYS A 133 6.42 8.74 3.36
N GLY A 134 7.30 7.80 3.00
CA GLY A 134 6.93 6.48 2.47
C GLY A 134 6.12 5.62 3.43
N ARG A 135 6.32 5.79 4.74
CA ARG A 135 5.61 5.03 5.78
C ARG A 135 4.15 5.44 5.94
N TYR A 136 3.77 6.62 5.45
CA TYR A 136 2.40 7.10 5.54
C TYR A 136 1.54 6.38 4.50
N TYR A 137 0.40 5.88 4.97
CA TYR A 137 -0.55 5.17 4.13
C TYR A 137 -1.39 6.17 3.34
N VAL A 138 -1.49 5.95 2.03
CA VAL A 138 -2.35 6.74 1.15
C VAL A 138 -3.27 5.83 0.35
N THR A 139 -4.40 6.38 -0.06
CA THR A 139 -5.29 5.76 -1.05
C THR A 139 -5.06 6.43 -2.40
N TYR A 140 -4.97 5.63 -3.46
CA TYR A 140 -4.87 6.11 -4.84
C TYR A 140 -6.07 5.62 -5.66
N GLY A 141 -6.87 6.55 -6.20
CA GLY A 141 -8.15 6.23 -6.84
C GLY A 141 -9.12 5.53 -5.87
N SER A 142 -9.80 4.47 -6.33
CA SER A 142 -10.71 3.65 -5.52
C SER A 142 -10.04 2.44 -4.83
N GLY A 143 -8.72 2.47 -4.68
CA GLY A 143 -7.93 1.35 -4.15
C GLY A 143 -7.90 1.24 -2.62
N ARG A 144 -7.14 0.26 -2.13
CA ARG A 144 -6.84 0.11 -0.70
C ARG A 144 -5.72 1.05 -0.29
N MET A 145 -5.65 1.38 1.00
CA MET A 145 -4.53 2.14 1.54
C MET A 145 -3.22 1.35 1.42
N PHE A 146 -2.15 2.01 1.02
CA PHE A 146 -0.80 1.43 0.97
C PHE A 146 0.26 2.47 1.38
N GLY A 147 1.37 2.00 1.94
CA GLY A 147 2.59 2.79 2.13
C GLY A 147 3.67 2.35 1.13
N THR A 148 4.66 3.21 0.90
CA THR A 148 5.87 2.88 0.15
C THR A 148 6.98 2.54 1.13
N LYS A 149 7.51 1.31 1.10
CA LYS A 149 8.76 1.02 1.81
C LYS A 149 9.92 1.66 1.05
N SER A 150 10.55 2.66 1.66
CA SER A 150 11.87 3.13 1.26
C SER A 150 12.93 2.04 1.48
N ILE A 151 13.98 2.05 0.66
CA ILE A 151 15.16 1.17 0.77
C ILE A 151 16.19 1.83 1.68
#